data_AF-A0A554LJW0-F1
#
_entry.id   AF-A0A554LJW0-F1
#
_cell.length_a   1.000
_cell.length_b   1.000
_cell.length_c   1.000
_cell.angle_alpha   90.00
_cell.angle_beta   90.00
_cell.angle_gamma   90.00
#
_symmetry.space_group_name_H-M   'P 1'
#
loop_
_entity.id
_entity.type
_entity.pdbx_description
1 polymer ?
#
loop_
_entity_poly.entity_id
_entity_poly.type
_entity_poly.pdbx_seq_one_letter_code
_entity_poly.pdbx_strand_id
1 'polypeptide(L)' 'MIKKDNNFAYIDAANLHNGVRELGWKLDYKRFRVWLREKYSVQTAYIFIGLIPKYKDIYKSLQ' A
#
# COMPACT_ATOMS: atom_id res chain seq x y z
N MET A 1 17.61 -25.00 -3.36
CA MET A 1 16.45 -24.27 -2.78
C MET A 1 16.33 -22.94 -3.49
N ILE A 2 15.20 -22.65 -4.14
CA ILE A 2 14.96 -21.32 -4.72
C ILE A 2 14.79 -20.35 -3.55
N LYS A 3 15.65 -19.34 -3.43
CA LYS A 3 15.46 -18.27 -2.45
C LYS A 3 14.14 -17.60 -2.77
N LYS A 4 13.15 -17.71 -1.87
CA LYS A 4 11.92 -16.93 -1.96
C LYS A 4 12.34 -15.48 -1.74
N ASP A 5 12.31 -14.67 -2.79
CA ASP A 5 12.67 -13.26 -2.68
C ASP A 5 11.76 -12.58 -1.68
N ASN A 6 12.32 -12.12 -0.58
CA ASN A 6 11.63 -11.39 0.47
C ASN A 6 11.37 -9.95 0.01
N ASN A 7 10.63 -9.78 -1.08
CA ASN A 7 10.31 -8.48 -1.62
C ASN A 7 9.07 -7.90 -0.94
N PHE A 8 9.22 -6.67 -0.45
CA PHE A 8 8.22 -5.94 0.30
C PHE A 8 7.83 -4.66 -0.45
N ALA A 9 6.53 -4.34 -0.44
CA ALA A 9 6.04 -3.04 -0.89
C ALA A 9 5.49 -2.25 0.31
N TYR A 10 5.92 -1.00 0.44
CA TYR A 10 5.38 -0.03 1.38
C TYR A 10 4.69 1.06 0.57
N ILE A 11 3.38 1.19 0.72
CA ILE A 11 2.53 1.94 -0.21
C ILE A 11 1.78 3.03 0.56
N ASP A 12 1.98 4.28 0.17
CA ASP A 12 1.17 5.40 0.64
C ASP A 12 -0.18 5.42 -0.09
N ALA A 13 -1.26 5.13 0.65
CA ALA A 13 -2.60 5.07 0.09
C ALA A 13 -3.15 6.46 -0.28
N ALA A 14 -2.72 7.52 0.40
CA ALA A 14 -3.20 8.87 0.14
C ALA A 14 -2.68 9.36 -1.22
N ASN A 15 -1.38 9.19 -1.47
CA ASN A 15 -0.78 9.50 -2.76
C ASN A 15 -1.36 8.61 -3.88
N LEU A 16 -1.48 7.30 -3.65
CA LEU A 16 -2.06 6.39 -4.63
C LEU A 16 -3.51 6.74 -4.98
N HIS A 17 -4.33 7.06 -3.98
CA HIS A 17 -5.73 7.44 -4.19
C HIS A 17 -5.86 8.74 -4.98
N ASN A 18 -5.10 9.78 -4.59
CA ASN A 18 -5.14 11.07 -5.28
C ASN A 18 -4.69 10.95 -6.74
N GLY A 19 -3.57 10.26 -7.01
CA GLY A 19 -3.07 10.08 -8.37
C GLY A 19 -4.03 9.27 -9.26
N VAL A 20 -4.60 8.19 -8.75
CA VAL A 20 -5.60 7.40 -9.50
C VAL A 20 -6.86 8.24 -9.80
N ARG A 21 -7.32 9.04 -8.83
CA ARG A 21 -8.49 9.89 -8.99
C ARG A 21 -8.25 11.01 -10.01
N GLU A 22 -7.09 11.65 -10.00
CA GLU A 22 -6.70 12.68 -10.98
C GLU A 22 -6.68 12.14 -12.41
N LEU A 23 -6.33 10.87 -12.58
CA LEU A 23 -6.38 10.16 -13.86
C LEU A 23 -7.79 9.69 -14.25
N GLY A 24 -8.82 9.95 -13.43
CA GLY A 24 -10.19 9.50 -13.66
C GLY A 24 -10.39 7.99 -13.50
N TRP A 25 -9.46 7.30 -12.85
CA TRP A 25 -9.50 5.85 -12.67
C TRP A 25 -10.09 5.49 -11.32
N LYS A 26 -10.55 4.24 -11.20
CA LYS A 26 -10.92 3.63 -9.92
C LYS A 26 -10.03 2.42 -9.68
N LEU A 27 -9.21 2.47 -8.64
CA LEU A 27 -8.26 1.38 -8.35
C LEU A 27 -9.01 0.16 -7.79
N ASP A 28 -8.81 -0.99 -8.42
CA ASP A 28 -9.11 -2.29 -7.83
C ASP A 28 -7.88 -2.81 -7.08
N TYR A 29 -7.93 -2.73 -5.75
CA TYR A 29 -6.83 -3.16 -4.88
C TYR A 29 -6.53 -4.66 -4.97
N LYS A 30 -7.51 -5.52 -5.31
CA LYS A 30 -7.27 -6.96 -5.47
C LYS A 30 -6.43 -7.20 -6.72
N ARG A 31 -6.81 -6.59 -7.84
CA ARG A 31 -6.02 -6.67 -9.09
C ARG A 31 -4.65 -6.03 -8.94
N PHE A 32 -4.56 -4.89 -8.25
CA PHE A 32 -3.29 -4.24 -7.96
C PHE A 32 -2.35 -5.14 -7.13
N ARG A 33 -2.87 -5.84 -6.11
CA ARG A 33 -2.08 -6.79 -5.31
C ARG A 33 -1.55 -7.97 -6.13
N VAL A 34 -2.36 -8.50 -7.06
CA VAL A 34 -1.94 -9.55 -7.99
C VAL A 34 -0.85 -9.04 -8.91
N TRP A 35 -1.03 -7.85 -9.49
CA TRP A 35 -0.03 -7.25 -10.36
C TRP A 35 1.31 -7.00 -9.66
N LEU A 36 1.32 -6.51 -8.41
CA LEU A 36 2.55 -6.35 -7.63
C LEU A 36 3.29 -7.69 -7.41
N ARG A 37 2.52 -8.77 -7.19
CA ARG A 37 3.08 -10.12 -7.05
C ARG A 37 3.71 -10.61 -8.34
N GLU A 38 3.02 -10.44 -9.46
CA GLU A 38 3.43 -11.00 -10.75
C GLU A 38 4.53 -10.18 -11.41
N LYS A 39 4.44 -8.85 -11.35
CA LYS A 39 5.38 -7.94 -12.00
C LYS A 39 6.69 -7.79 -11.24
N TYR A 40 6.62 -7.78 -9.90
CA TYR A 40 7.76 -7.45 -9.05
C TYR A 40 8.07 -8.51 -7.99
N SER A 41 7.39 -9.66 -7.99
CA SER A 41 7.57 -10.71 -6.97
C SER A 41 7.30 -10.23 -5.54
N VAL A 42 6.46 -9.20 -5.34
CA VAL A 42 6.13 -8.68 -4.00
C VAL A 42 5.36 -9.73 -3.19
N GLN A 43 6.00 -10.25 -2.15
CA GLN A 43 5.40 -11.23 -1.24
C GLN A 43 4.52 -10.57 -0.19
N THR A 44 4.94 -9.41 0.33
CA THR A 44 4.23 -8.70 1.40
C THR A 44 4.07 -7.24 1.01
N ALA A 45 2.85 -6.71 1.15
CA ALA A 45 2.55 -5.31 0.86
C ALA A 45 1.87 -4.67 2.08
N TYR A 46 2.42 -3.56 2.53
CA TYR A 46 1.85 -2.71 3.58
C TYR A 46 1.28 -1.45 2.95
N ILE A 47 0.01 -1.16 3.24
CA ILE A 47 -0.68 0.04 2.78
C ILE A 47 -0.90 0.96 3.98
N PHE A 48 -0.46 2.21 3.86
CA PHE A 48 -0.61 3.24 4.86
C PHE A 48 -1.74 4.18 4.44
N ILE A 49 -2.87 4.11 5.14
CA ILE A 49 -4.08 4.88 4.83
C ILE A 49 -4.10 6.29 5.43
N GLY A 50 -2.96 6.75 5.98
CA GLY A 50 -2.82 8.04 6.62
C GLY A 50 -3.41 8.10 8.03
N LEU A 51 -3.52 9.33 8.55
CA LEU A 51 -4.01 9.61 9.89
C LEU A 51 -5.52 9.37 9.97
N ILE A 52 -5.95 8.37 10.73
CA ILE A 52 -7.35 8.21 11.10
C ILE A 52 -7.60 9.07 12.35
N PRO A 53 -8.46 10.10 12.29
CA PRO A 53 -8.65 11.04 13.41
C PRO A 53 -8.95 10.38 14.75
N LYS A 54 -9.70 9.26 14.72
CA LYS A 54 -10.03 8.45 15.90
C LYS A 54 -8.81 7.95 16.69
N TYR A 55 -7.67 7.75 16.02
CA TYR A 55 -6.46 7.21 16.64
C TYR A 55 -5.36 8.26 16.84
N LYS A 56 -5.70 9.56 16.71
CA LYS A 56 -4.75 10.68 16.78
C LYS A 56 -3.88 10.64 18.03
N ASP A 57 -4.45 10.32 19.19
CA ASP A 57 -3.70 10.35 20.46
C ASP A 57 -2.73 9.17 20.59
N ILE A 58 -3.07 8.00 20.03
CA ILE A 58 -2.15 6.86 19.93
C ILE A 58 -0.96 7.24 19.05
N TYR A 59 -1.21 7.84 17.88
CA TYR A 59 -0.12 8.26 16.99
C TYR A 59 0.80 9.29 17.65
N LYS A 60 0.24 10.23 18.43
CA LYS A 60 1.05 11.18 19.23
C LYS A 60 1.92 10.50 20.28
N SER A 61 1.42 9.45 20.95
CA SER A 61 2.18 8.74 21.98
C SER A 61 3.36 7.92 21.45
N LEU A 62 3.38 7.67 20.14
CA LEU A 62 4.42 6.89 19.46
C LEU A 62 5.46 7.77 18.75
N GLN A 63 5.32 9.10 18.82
CA GLN A 63 6.30 10.10 18.31
C GLN A 63 7.21 10.54 19.44
#